data_AF-A0A7S2G436-F1
#
_entry.id   AF-A0A7S2G436-F1
#
_cell.length_a   1.000
_cell.length_b   1.000
_cell.length_c   1.000
_cell.angle_alpha   90.00
_cell.angle_beta   90.00
_cell.angle_gamma   90.00
#
_symmetry.space_group_name_H-M   'P 1'
#
loop_
_entity.id
_entity.type
_entity.pdbx_description
1 polymer ?
#
loop_
_entity_poly.entity_id
_entity_poly.type
_entity_poly.pdbx_seq_one_letter_code
_entity_poly.pdbx_strand_id
1 'polypeptide(L)'
;VTGGSSVFVLQLDAECSVCPSGFYLVHLSAEAIPGISPQEQLAPALDLLLARQAARQAASREQGAAAASPPTAPPMSPTASATVTAADESTERDPNADPEHELKPKGEGEAAEGSEGGEVEDGGVE
;
A
#
# COMPACT_ATOMS: atom_id res chain seq x y z
N VAL A 1 32.60 -18.07 -7.59
CA VAL A 1 31.83 -16.89 -7.14
C VAL A 1 30.65 -16.75 -8.07
N THR A 2 29.50 -17.30 -7.70
CA THR A 2 28.24 -17.03 -8.41
C THR A 2 27.90 -15.57 -8.12
N GLY A 3 28.11 -14.70 -9.11
CA GLY A 3 27.80 -13.29 -9.00
C GLY A 3 26.29 -13.13 -8.86
N GLY A 4 25.80 -12.91 -7.64
CA GLY A 4 24.40 -12.59 -7.42
C GLY A 4 24.11 -11.20 -8.00
N SER A 5 23.03 -11.08 -8.78
CA SER A 5 22.52 -9.75 -9.14
C SER A 5 21.98 -9.07 -7.88
N SER A 6 22.27 -7.79 -7.74
CA SER A 6 21.62 -6.97 -6.70
C SER A 6 20.15 -6.76 -7.06
N VAL A 7 19.28 -6.77 -6.06
CA VAL A 7 17.86 -6.40 -6.17
C VAL A 7 17.65 -5.10 -5.42
N PHE A 8 17.07 -4.11 -6.08
CA PHE A 8 16.73 -2.81 -5.52
C PHE A 8 15.23 -2.75 -5.24
N VAL A 9 14.89 -2.20 -4.08
CA VAL A 9 13.51 -2.06 -3.61
C VAL A 9 13.23 -0.57 -3.39
N LEU A 10 12.21 -0.05 -4.06
CA LEU A 10 11.68 1.28 -3.81
C LEU A 10 10.29 1.14 -3.20
N GLN A 11 10.11 1.70 -2.00
CA GLN A 11 8.83 1.74 -1.31
C GLN A 11 8.32 3.18 -1.32
N LEU A 12 7.09 3.36 -1.82
CA LEU A 12 6.39 4.62 -1.84
C LEU A 12 5.10 4.49 -1.03
N ASP A 13 4.69 5.57 -0.39
CA ASP A 13 3.48 5.64 0.43
C ASP A 13 2.49 6.68 -0.13
N ALA A 14 1.42 6.91 0.64
CA ALA A 14 0.38 7.84 0.28
C ALA A 14 0.85 9.32 0.26
N GLU A 15 1.96 9.68 0.91
CA GLU A 15 2.49 11.05 0.87
C GLU A 15 2.99 11.41 -0.54
N CYS A 16 3.40 10.39 -1.29
CA CYS A 16 3.79 10.53 -2.69
C CYS A 16 2.59 10.63 -3.65
N SER A 17 1.34 10.53 -3.16
CA SER A 17 0.11 10.51 -3.98
C SER A 17 0.06 9.40 -5.05
N VAL A 18 0.83 8.33 -4.89
CA VAL A 18 0.90 7.19 -5.83
C VAL A 18 0.02 6.00 -5.42
N CYS A 19 -0.44 5.98 -4.17
CA CYS A 19 -1.33 4.93 -3.65
C CYS A 19 -2.26 5.47 -2.54
N PRO A 20 -3.40 4.81 -2.27
CA PRO A 20 -4.30 5.20 -1.18
C PRO A 20 -3.65 5.08 0.21
N SER A 21 -4.18 5.83 1.18
CA SER A 21 -3.73 5.75 2.58
C SER A 21 -3.87 4.34 3.14
N GLY A 22 -2.86 3.88 3.88
CA GLY A 22 -2.81 2.53 4.45
C GLY A 22 -2.23 1.47 3.51
N PHE A 23 -1.91 1.84 2.27
CA PHE A 23 -1.19 0.99 1.32
C PHE A 23 0.20 1.55 1.04
N TYR A 24 1.07 0.67 0.54
CA TYR A 24 2.38 1.03 0.02
C TYR A 24 2.51 0.47 -1.39
N LEU A 25 3.07 1.27 -2.29
CA LEU A 25 3.50 0.80 -3.59
C LEU A 25 4.95 0.36 -3.49
N VAL A 26 5.23 -0.89 -3.85
CA VAL A 26 6.58 -1.46 -3.81
C VAL A 26 7.03 -1.80 -5.22
N HIS A 27 8.13 -1.19 -5.65
CA HIS A 27 8.77 -1.46 -6.94
C HIS A 27 10.05 -2.26 -6.73
N LEU A 28 10.14 -3.39 -7.40
CA LEU A 28 11.30 -4.28 -7.39
C LEU A 28 12.02 -4.21 -8.73
N SER A 29 13.34 -4.06 -8.70
CA SER A 29 14.16 -4.01 -9.90
C SER A 29 15.49 -4.72 -9.69
N ALA A 30 16.02 -5.33 -10.73
CA ALA A 30 17.30 -6.01 -10.74
C ALA A 30 17.86 -6.00 -12.17
N GLU A 31 19.16 -6.21 -12.31
CA GLU A 31 19.78 -6.42 -13.62
C GLU A 31 19.32 -7.77 -14.18
N ALA A 32 18.80 -7.80 -15.41
CA ALA A 32 18.27 -9.02 -15.99
C ALA A 32 19.37 -10.08 -16.17
N ILE A 33 19.12 -11.29 -15.68
CA ILE A 33 20.03 -12.43 -15.86
C ILE A 33 19.56 -13.24 -17.08
N PRO A 34 20.42 -13.43 -18.11
CA PRO A 34 20.04 -14.19 -19.30
C PRO A 34 19.55 -15.60 -18.95
N GLY A 35 18.41 -15.99 -19.52
CA GLY A 35 17.82 -17.32 -19.31
C GLY A 35 17.04 -17.49 -17.99
N ILE A 36 16.98 -16.47 -17.13
CA ILE A 36 16.14 -16.47 -15.92
C ILE A 36 14.96 -15.52 -16.15
N SER A 37 13.75 -15.95 -15.77
CA SER A 37 12.59 -15.08 -15.84
C SER A 37 12.64 -13.99 -14.76
N PRO A 38 12.12 -12.77 -15.00
CA PRO A 38 12.09 -11.73 -13.98
C PRO A 38 11.36 -12.16 -12.70
N GLN A 39 10.32 -12.97 -12.84
CA GLN A 39 9.54 -13.48 -11.71
C GLN A 39 10.38 -14.41 -10.84
N GLU A 40 11.11 -15.36 -11.44
CA GLU A 40 11.99 -16.27 -10.71
C GLU A 40 13.15 -15.51 -10.05
N GLN A 41 13.71 -14.53 -10.75
CA GLN A 41 14.80 -13.71 -10.23
C GLN A 41 14.37 -12.87 -9.00
N LEU A 42 13.15 -12.32 -9.02
CA LEU A 42 12.65 -11.42 -7.97
C LEU A 42 11.89 -12.15 -6.85
N ALA A 43 11.48 -13.40 -7.06
CA ALA A 43 10.71 -14.18 -6.09
C ALA A 43 11.30 -14.19 -4.67
N PRO A 44 12.63 -14.41 -4.46
CA PRO A 44 13.20 -14.42 -3.11
C PRO A 44 13.04 -13.09 -2.37
N ALA A 45 13.15 -11.96 -3.08
CA ALA A 45 12.98 -10.64 -2.50
C ALA A 45 11.50 -10.38 -2.18
N LEU A 46 10.59 -10.80 -3.06
CA LEU A 46 9.15 -10.69 -2.85
C LEU A 46 8.70 -11.50 -1.63
N ASP A 47 9.13 -12.75 -1.50
CA ASP A 47 8.80 -13.62 -0.36
C ASP A 47 9.26 -13.02 0.97
N LEU A 48 10.47 -12.45 1.00
CA LEU A 48 11.00 -11.78 2.18
C LEU A 48 10.18 -10.54 2.56
N LEU A 49 9.71 -9.77 1.59
CA LEU A 49 8.86 -8.61 1.83
C LEU A 49 7.49 -9.02 2.37
N LEU A 50 6.88 -10.06 1.78
CA LEU A 50 5.59 -10.60 2.24
C LEU A 50 5.70 -11.15 3.66
N ALA A 51 6.75 -11.91 3.96
CA ALA A 51 7.01 -12.43 5.31
C ALA A 51 7.16 -11.30 6.34
N ARG A 52 7.89 -10.23 5.99
CA ARG A 52 8.03 -9.05 6.86
C ARG A 52 6.71 -8.31 7.06
N GLN A 53 5.89 -8.20 6.02
CA GLN A 53 4.55 -7.60 6.17
C GLN A 53 3.67 -8.43 7.10
N ALA A 54 3.63 -9.76 6.92
CA ALA A 54 2.88 -10.66 7.79
C ALA A 54 3.33 -10.57 9.26
N ALA A 55 4.65 -10.52 9.51
CA ALA A 55 5.20 -10.36 10.86
C ALA A 55 4.78 -9.04 11.53
N ARG A 56 4.76 -7.93 10.79
CA ARG A 56 4.31 -6.63 11.31
C ARG A 56 2.81 -6.64 11.64
N GLN A 57 2.00 -7.26 10.80
CA GLN A 57 0.55 -7.39 11.08
C GLN A 57 0.29 -8.26 12.31
N ALA A 58 1.05 -9.34 12.49
CA ALA A 58 0.94 -10.20 13.67
C ALA A 58 1.31 -9.43 14.96
N ALA A 59 2.41 -8.67 14.96
CA ALA A 59 2.84 -7.87 16.11
C ALA A 59 1.84 -6.77 16.48
N SER A 60 1.21 -6.12 15.50
CA SER A 60 0.18 -5.11 15.75
C SER A 60 -1.08 -5.69 16.41
N ARG A 61 -1.45 -6.93 16.08
CA ARG A 61 -2.58 -7.62 16.72
C ARG A 61 -2.33 -7.95 18.19
N GLU A 62 -1.11 -8.36 18.55
CA GLU A 62 -0.77 -8.65 19.95
C GLU A 62 -0.77 -7.37 20.82
N GLN A 63 -0.34 -6.23 20.29
CA GLN A 63 -0.39 -4.96 21.02
C GLN A 63 -1.83 -4.45 21.24
N GLY A 64 -2.74 -4.73 20.31
CA GLY A 64 -4.17 -4.44 20.49
C GLY A 64 -4.87 -5.31 21.55
N ALA A 65 -4.39 -6.53 21.78
CA ALA A 65 -4.95 -7.44 22.79
C ALA A 65 -4.49 -7.10 24.22
N ALA A 66 -3.31 -6.47 24.39
CA ALA A 66 -2.80 -6.08 25.70
C ALA A 66 -3.49 -4.84 26.29
N ALA A 67 -4.18 -4.03 25.47
CA ALA A 67 -4.94 -2.86 25.93
C ALA A 67 -6.35 -3.20 26.46
N ALA A 68 -6.72 -4.49 26.51
CA ALA A 68 -7.96 -4.98 27.10
C ALA A 68 -7.75 -5.67 28.47
N SER A 69 -6.70 -5.30 29.21
CA SER A 69 -6.65 -5.59 30.64
C SER A 69 -7.53 -4.55 31.35
N PRO A 70 -8.68 -4.92 31.93
CA PRO A 70 -9.43 -3.99 32.77
C PRO A 70 -8.53 -3.55 33.92
N PRO A 71 -8.53 -2.27 34.33
CA PRO A 71 -7.85 -1.89 35.56
C PRO A 71 -8.45 -2.74 36.68
N THR A 72 -7.65 -3.65 37.24
CA THR A 72 -7.97 -4.33 38.49
C THR A 72 -7.83 -3.29 39.58
N ALA A 73 -8.87 -2.46 39.71
CA ALA A 73 -9.04 -1.57 40.83
C ALA A 73 -9.28 -2.44 42.08
N PRO A 74 -8.60 -2.16 43.21
CA PRO A 74 -8.94 -2.80 44.47
C PRO A 74 -10.40 -2.49 44.85
N PRO A 75 -11.14 -3.43 45.46
CA PRO A 75 -12.53 -3.20 45.82
C PRO A 75 -12.59 -2.24 47.02
N MET A 76 -12.90 -0.97 46.76
CA MET A 76 -13.38 -0.05 47.79
C MET A 76 -14.61 0.69 47.27
N SER A 77 -15.78 0.21 47.69
CA SER A 77 -17.06 0.92 47.59
C SER A 77 -17.19 1.92 48.75
N PRO A 78 -18.18 2.82 48.74
CA PRO A 78 -18.41 3.90 47.77
C PRO A 78 -18.64 5.24 48.53
N THR A 79 -18.37 6.43 47.97
CA THR A 79 -18.99 7.69 48.45
C THR A 79 -18.87 8.83 47.44
N ALA A 80 -20.02 9.49 47.27
CA ALA A 80 -20.26 10.85 46.81
C ALA A 80 -20.39 11.14 45.29
N SER A 81 -21.60 11.62 45.00
CA SER A 81 -22.06 12.38 43.85
C SER A 81 -21.12 13.50 43.40
N ALA A 82 -21.09 13.72 42.08
CA ALA A 82 -21.19 15.07 41.52
C ALA A 82 -21.73 14.99 40.08
N THR A 83 -22.95 15.50 39.90
CA THR A 83 -23.49 15.91 38.61
C THR A 83 -22.73 17.17 38.16
N VAL A 84 -22.25 17.20 36.92
CA VAL A 84 -21.97 18.46 36.22
C VAL A 84 -22.59 18.38 34.84
N THR A 85 -23.45 19.35 34.56
CA THR A 85 -24.19 19.56 33.32
C THR A 85 -23.75 20.90 32.72
N ALA A 86 -23.81 20.99 31.39
CA ALA A 86 -23.68 22.17 30.51
C ALA A 86 -22.25 22.72 30.30
N ALA A 87 -21.88 23.27 29.14
CA ALA A 87 -22.60 23.79 27.96
C ALA A 87 -21.73 23.49 26.71
N ASP A 88 -22.30 23.14 25.55
CA ASP A 88 -22.71 24.06 24.47
C ASP A 88 -21.76 25.27 24.28
N GLU A 89 -20.92 25.20 23.24
CA GLU A 89 -20.59 26.37 22.44
C GLU A 89 -20.35 25.92 20.99
N SER A 90 -21.33 26.22 20.15
CA SER A 90 -21.20 26.28 18.69
C SER A 90 -20.47 27.56 18.29
N THR A 91 -19.53 27.48 17.34
CA THR A 91 -19.13 28.55 16.39
C THR A 91 -18.25 27.87 15.32
N GLU A 92 -18.79 27.47 14.17
CA GLU A 92 -19.01 28.29 12.96
C GLU A 92 -17.69 28.77 12.29
N ARG A 93 -17.32 28.09 11.20
CA ARG A 93 -16.45 28.49 10.05
C ARG A 93 -16.43 27.28 9.09
N ASP A 94 -16.66 27.32 7.79
CA ASP A 94 -16.97 28.35 6.80
C ASP A 94 -17.44 27.56 5.55
N PRO A 95 -18.67 27.70 5.03
CA PRO A 95 -19.14 26.89 3.89
C PRO A 95 -18.74 27.46 2.52
N ASN A 96 -17.74 28.34 2.43
CA ASN A 96 -17.42 29.06 1.20
C ASN A 96 -16.03 28.72 0.63
N ALA A 97 -15.81 27.43 0.36
CA ALA A 97 -14.77 26.98 -0.57
C ALA A 97 -15.44 26.40 -1.82
N ASP A 98 -15.63 27.30 -2.77
CA ASP A 98 -15.99 27.13 -4.17
C ASP A 98 -15.42 25.84 -4.81
N PRO A 99 -16.27 24.90 -5.28
CA PRO A 99 -15.84 23.74 -6.03
C PRO A 99 -16.12 23.89 -7.54
N GLU A 100 -15.55 24.88 -8.23
CA GLU A 100 -15.63 24.95 -9.69
C GLU A 100 -14.26 25.12 -10.37
N HIS A 101 -13.52 24.03 -10.52
CA HIS A 101 -12.63 23.86 -11.67
C HIS A 101 -12.83 22.48 -12.32
N GLU A 102 -13.92 22.42 -13.10
CA GLU A 102 -14.20 21.42 -14.12
C GLU A 102 -13.06 21.40 -15.17
N LEU A 103 -12.01 20.62 -14.93
CA LEU A 103 -11.04 20.29 -15.97
C LEU A 103 -11.59 19.12 -16.80
N LYS A 104 -12.33 19.49 -17.86
CA LYS A 104 -12.73 18.59 -18.95
C LYS A 104 -11.51 17.81 -19.48
N PRO A 105 -11.49 16.46 -19.44
CA PRO A 105 -10.54 15.70 -20.24
C PRO A 105 -10.97 15.80 -21.71
N LYS A 106 -10.34 16.72 -22.45
CA LYS A 106 -10.39 16.77 -23.90
C LYS A 106 -9.18 16.00 -24.42
N GLY A 107 -9.41 14.82 -24.97
CA GLY A 107 -8.34 14.00 -25.53
C GLY A 107 -8.81 12.65 -26.05
N GLU A 108 -9.80 12.67 -26.94
CA GLU A 108 -9.91 11.64 -27.98
C GLU A 108 -8.62 11.68 -28.82
N GLY A 109 -7.78 10.66 -28.67
CA GLY A 109 -6.76 10.26 -29.62
C GLY A 109 -6.89 8.75 -29.71
N GLU A 110 -7.79 8.27 -30.56
CA GLU A 110 -7.50 7.93 -31.96
C GLU A 110 -6.55 6.73 -32.06
N ALA A 111 -7.10 5.70 -32.71
CA ALA A 111 -6.54 4.38 -32.86
C ALA A 111 -5.17 4.41 -33.55
N ALA A 112 -4.25 3.59 -33.04
CA ALA A 112 -3.23 2.98 -33.87
C ALA A 112 -3.49 1.46 -33.87
N GLU A 113 -4.40 1.08 -34.75
CA GLU A 113 -4.40 -0.20 -35.42
C GLU A 113 -3.04 -0.36 -36.13
N GLY A 114 -2.32 -1.45 -35.89
CA GLY A 114 -1.10 -1.75 -36.65
C GLY A 114 -0.09 -2.58 -35.87
N SER A 115 -0.15 -3.90 -36.02
CA SER A 115 0.69 -4.55 -37.03
C SER A 115 0.49 -6.06 -36.95
N GLU A 116 -0.22 -6.55 -37.95
CA GLU A 116 -0.10 -7.90 -38.48
C GLU A 116 1.36 -8.17 -38.89
N GLY A 117 1.79 -9.43 -38.85
CA GLY A 117 2.96 -9.89 -39.59
C GLY A 117 4.04 -10.55 -38.74
N GLY A 118 4.08 -11.89 -38.78
CA GLY A 118 5.20 -12.66 -38.25
C GLY A 118 5.02 -14.17 -38.30
N GLU A 119 4.40 -14.69 -39.36
CA GLU A 119 4.53 -16.10 -39.72
C GLU A 119 5.93 -16.29 -40.30
N VAL A 120 6.81 -17.01 -39.59
CA VAL A 120 8.09 -17.49 -40.14
C VAL A 120 8.13 -19.00 -40.03
N GLU A 121 7.92 -19.56 -41.21
CA GLU A 121 8.27 -20.86 -41.76
C GLU A 121 9.00 -21.87 -40.87
N ASP A 122 8.28 -23.00 -40.74
CA ASP A 122 8.75 -24.37 -40.81
C ASP A 122 10.10 -24.54 -41.53
N GLY A 123 11.11 -24.98 -40.79
CA GLY A 123 12.44 -25.26 -41.29
C GLY A 123 12.91 -26.62 -40.81
N GLY A 124 12.28 -27.69 -41.29
CA GLY A 124 12.83 -29.03 -41.22
C GLY A 124 14.12 -29.13 -42.01
N VAL A 125 15.17 -29.69 -41.39
CA VAL A 125 16.28 -30.33 -42.10
C VAL A 125 16.60 -31.62 -41.34
N GLU A 126 16.78 -32.66 -42.15
CA GLU A 126 16.83 -34.10 -41.89
C GLU A 126 17.84 -34.59 -40.85
#